data_AF-A0A931Q1N4-F1
#
_entry.id   AF-A0A931Q1N4-F1
#
_cell.length_a   1.000
_cell.length_b   1.000
_cell.length_c   1.000
_cell.angle_alpha   90.00
_cell.angle_beta   90.00
_cell.angle_gamma   90.00
#
_symmetry.space_group_name_H-M   'P 1'
#
loop_
_entity.id
_entity.type
_entity.pdbx_description
1 polymer ?
#
loop_
_entity_poly.entity_id
_entity_poly.type
_entity_poly.pdbx_seq_one_letter_code
_entity_poly.pdbx_strand_id
1 'polypeptide(L)'
;MRLYDSRFKIQDSRLPDVYFFSRKKAVEGVYFKDGVIYSNFNSSLLTLNSQLIRADEINIKGVHNMENAMAASAMALLAGCPAEAVVSALKDFEGLEHRLELVREFEGVDYINDSKGTNVDAVVKSLESFSRPVILIAGGRDKDGDFSLLSSLIKSRVKKLVLIGEAREKIKEFLGGLTETIFADNLEEAVMLARKSASKGDVVLLSPACASFDMFRDYKDRGKQFKKIVKGLS
;
A
#
# COMPACT_ATOMS: atom_id res chain seq x y z
N MET A 1 -11.90 15.31 -9.01
CA MET A 1 -11.80 15.08 -10.47
C MET A 1 -13.06 14.36 -10.91
N ARG A 2 -13.95 15.02 -11.68
CA ARG A 2 -15.14 14.36 -12.24
C ARG A 2 -14.69 13.52 -13.43
N LEU A 3 -14.63 12.21 -13.26
CA LEU A 3 -14.45 11.26 -14.36
C LEU A 3 -15.83 11.02 -14.99
N TYR A 4 -16.20 11.85 -15.96
CA TYR A 4 -17.30 11.51 -16.87
C TYR A 4 -16.92 12.00 -18.27
N ASP A 5 -16.35 11.09 -19.07
CA ASP A 5 -16.05 11.29 -20.48
C ASP A 5 -17.34 11.02 -21.28
N SER A 6 -17.78 12.01 -22.04
CA SER A 6 -19.05 12.06 -22.79
C SER A 6 -19.15 11.06 -23.97
N ARG A 7 -18.28 10.04 -24.01
CA ARG A 7 -18.18 9.05 -25.10
C ARG A 7 -18.89 7.72 -24.84
N PHE A 8 -19.40 7.48 -23.63
CA PHE A 8 -20.25 6.32 -23.35
C PHE A 8 -21.73 6.71 -23.44
N LYS A 9 -22.33 6.56 -24.63
CA LYS A 9 -23.79 6.60 -24.77
C LYS A 9 -24.35 5.27 -24.24
N ILE A 10 -24.78 5.26 -22.98
CA ILE A 10 -25.56 4.17 -22.39
C ILE A 10 -26.90 4.13 -23.15
N GLN A 11 -27.22 2.97 -23.73
CA GLN A 11 -28.41 2.75 -24.57
C GLN A 11 -29.72 2.62 -23.76
N ASP A 12 -29.62 2.70 -22.43
CA ASP A 12 -30.71 2.63 -21.46
C ASP A 12 -30.81 4.00 -20.77
N SER A 13 -32.03 4.55 -20.70
CA SER A 13 -32.33 5.83 -20.04
C SER A 13 -32.19 5.79 -18.51
N ARG A 14 -31.81 4.63 -17.95
CA ARG A 14 -31.53 4.48 -16.53
C ARG A 14 -30.14 5.01 -16.19
N LEU A 15 -30.10 6.03 -15.35
CA LEU A 15 -28.88 6.47 -14.70
C LEU A 15 -28.33 5.32 -13.84
N PRO A 16 -26.99 5.19 -13.71
CA PRO A 16 -26.41 4.18 -12.82
C PRO A 16 -26.80 4.48 -11.38
N ASP A 17 -27.15 3.45 -10.62
CA ASP A 17 -27.29 3.56 -9.17
C ASP A 17 -25.91 3.87 -8.55
N VAL A 18 -25.86 4.88 -7.68
CA VAL A 18 -24.61 5.33 -7.04
C VAL A 18 -24.65 4.97 -5.57
N TYR A 19 -23.76 4.06 -5.17
CA TYR A 19 -23.53 3.71 -3.78
C TYR A 19 -22.17 4.22 -3.30
N PHE A 20 -22.11 4.58 -2.03
CA PHE A 20 -20.92 5.16 -1.43
C PHE A 20 -20.29 4.21 -0.41
N PHE A 21 -19.02 4.45 -0.13
CA PHE A 21 -18.42 3.98 1.11
C PHE A 21 -17.85 5.16 1.89
N SER A 22 -17.93 5.12 3.23
CA SER A 22 -17.44 6.23 4.04
C SER A 22 -16.99 5.81 5.44
N ARG A 23 -15.84 6.32 5.85
CA ARG A 23 -15.40 6.25 7.25
C ARG A 23 -15.89 7.38 8.13
N LYS A 24 -16.43 8.43 7.52
CA LYS A 24 -16.68 9.71 8.21
C LYS A 24 -18.15 9.90 8.58
N LYS A 25 -19.07 9.30 7.83
CA LYS A 25 -20.51 9.43 8.04
C LYS A 25 -21.25 8.23 7.49
N ALA A 26 -22.46 8.01 7.98
CA ALA A 26 -23.38 7.05 7.38
C ALA A 26 -23.72 7.47 5.94
N VAL A 27 -23.80 6.49 5.05
CA VAL A 27 -24.14 6.67 3.64
C VAL A 27 -25.01 5.51 3.16
N GLU A 28 -25.64 5.70 2.01
CA GLU A 28 -26.21 4.60 1.23
C GLU A 28 -25.06 3.82 0.57
N GLY A 29 -24.88 2.58 1.00
CA GLY A 29 -23.73 1.72 0.70
C GLY A 29 -23.09 1.14 1.96
N VAL A 30 -21.76 1.23 2.11
CA VAL A 30 -21.02 0.62 3.24
C VAL A 30 -20.30 1.69 4.06
N TYR A 31 -20.52 1.74 5.37
CA TYR A 31 -19.91 2.79 6.20
C TYR A 31 -19.41 2.30 7.55
N PHE A 32 -18.44 3.02 8.08
CA PHE A 32 -17.90 2.78 9.42
C PHE A 32 -18.56 3.72 10.43
N LYS A 33 -18.96 3.17 11.58
CA LYS A 33 -19.50 3.91 12.73
C LYS A 33 -19.16 3.15 14.01
N ASP A 34 -18.60 3.84 15.00
CA ASP A 34 -18.38 3.33 16.37
C ASP A 34 -17.67 1.96 16.44
N GLY A 35 -16.63 1.76 15.62
CA GLY A 35 -15.86 0.51 15.60
C GLY A 35 -16.47 -0.60 14.74
N VAL A 36 -17.58 -0.34 14.06
CA VAL A 36 -18.34 -1.32 13.30
C VAL A 36 -18.53 -0.85 11.86
N ILE A 37 -18.43 -1.77 10.89
CA ILE A 37 -18.83 -1.54 9.50
C ILE A 37 -20.27 -2.00 9.33
N TYR A 38 -21.09 -1.15 8.72
CA TYR A 38 -22.48 -1.39 8.37
C TYR A 38 -22.64 -1.45 6.86
N SER A 39 -23.58 -2.28 6.41
CA SER A 39 -24.11 -2.29 5.04
C SER A 39 -25.53 -1.74 5.05
N ASN A 40 -25.81 -0.76 4.20
CA ASN A 40 -27.08 -0.07 4.07
C ASN A 40 -27.39 0.17 2.59
N PHE A 41 -28.01 -0.82 1.96
CA PHE A 41 -28.49 -0.79 0.58
C PHE A 41 -30.01 -0.76 0.59
N ASN A 42 -30.59 0.18 -0.15
CA ASN A 42 -32.03 0.22 -0.36
C ASN A 42 -32.31 0.41 -1.85
N SER A 43 -32.32 -0.70 -2.58
CA SER A 43 -32.43 -0.71 -4.03
C SER A 43 -33.32 -1.81 -4.54
N SER A 44 -33.67 -1.73 -5.82
CA SER A 44 -34.39 -2.79 -6.54
C SER A 44 -33.61 -4.10 -6.62
N LEU A 45 -32.28 -4.06 -6.48
CA LEU A 45 -31.40 -5.23 -6.54
C LEU A 45 -31.14 -5.85 -5.16
N LEU A 46 -31.13 -5.02 -4.12
CA LEU A 46 -30.76 -5.41 -2.76
C LEU A 46 -31.37 -4.43 -1.75
N THR A 47 -32.11 -4.96 -0.78
CA THR A 47 -32.48 -4.27 0.46
C THR A 47 -31.76 -4.94 1.62
N LEU A 48 -30.76 -4.27 2.20
CA LEU A 48 -29.93 -4.78 3.28
C LEU A 48 -29.55 -3.64 4.21
N ASN A 49 -29.96 -3.71 5.47
CA ASN A 49 -29.54 -2.77 6.50
C ASN A 49 -29.12 -3.55 7.75
N SER A 50 -27.82 -3.75 7.89
CA SER A 50 -27.27 -4.60 8.96
C SER A 50 -25.84 -4.20 9.31
N GLN A 51 -25.44 -4.58 10.52
CA GLN A 51 -24.04 -4.67 10.88
C GLN A 51 -23.38 -5.76 10.02
N LEU A 52 -22.27 -5.41 9.38
CA LEU A 52 -21.49 -6.34 8.57
C LEU A 52 -20.41 -7.02 9.43
N ILE A 53 -19.51 -6.25 10.02
CA ILE A 53 -18.36 -6.78 10.78
C ILE A 53 -17.80 -5.70 11.72
N ARG A 54 -17.18 -6.09 12.84
CA ARG A 54 -16.38 -5.14 13.63
C ARG A 54 -15.04 -4.87 12.97
N ALA A 55 -14.54 -3.64 13.09
CA ALA A 55 -13.27 -3.24 12.49
C ALA A 55 -12.04 -3.95 13.09
N ASP A 56 -12.13 -4.39 14.35
CA ASP A 56 -11.09 -5.16 15.04
C ASP A 56 -10.97 -6.60 14.55
N GLU A 57 -12.03 -7.15 13.96
CA GLU A 57 -12.06 -8.49 13.34
C GLU A 57 -11.43 -8.53 11.94
N ILE A 58 -11.10 -7.37 11.35
CA ILE A 58 -10.42 -7.30 10.05
C ILE A 58 -8.91 -7.43 10.27
N ASN A 59 -8.30 -8.40 9.58
CA ASN A 59 -6.87 -8.70 9.68
C ASN A 59 -6.01 -7.57 9.10
N ILE A 60 -6.36 -7.04 7.92
CA ILE A 60 -5.62 -5.92 7.31
C ILE A 60 -5.77 -4.62 8.10
N LYS A 61 -4.63 -4.06 8.54
CA LYS A 61 -4.60 -2.81 9.32
C LYS A 61 -4.41 -1.59 8.41
N GLY A 62 -4.83 -0.44 8.90
CA GLY A 62 -4.63 0.85 8.24
C GLY A 62 -5.89 1.46 7.62
N VAL A 63 -5.90 2.78 7.58
CA VAL A 63 -7.03 3.61 7.17
C VAL A 63 -7.49 3.32 5.73
N HIS A 64 -6.55 3.22 4.80
CA HIS A 64 -6.84 2.95 3.39
C HIS A 64 -7.33 1.50 3.17
N ASN A 65 -6.85 0.55 3.97
CA ASN A 65 -7.27 -0.84 3.91
C ASN A 65 -8.72 -0.99 4.39
N MET A 66 -9.12 -0.21 5.40
CA MET A 66 -10.52 -0.12 5.81
C MET A 66 -11.42 0.43 4.70
N GLU A 67 -10.97 1.47 3.99
CA GLU A 67 -11.71 2.02 2.83
C GLU A 67 -11.83 1.00 1.70
N ASN A 68 -10.75 0.29 1.39
CA ASN A 68 -10.75 -0.77 0.38
C ASN A 68 -11.66 -1.94 0.78
N ALA A 69 -11.63 -2.34 2.04
CA ALA A 69 -12.51 -3.38 2.58
C ALA A 69 -13.98 -2.99 2.39
N MET A 70 -14.37 -1.77 2.80
CA MET A 70 -15.74 -1.29 2.63
C MET A 70 -16.16 -1.22 1.16
N ALA A 71 -15.28 -0.74 0.27
CA ALA A 71 -15.55 -0.69 -1.17
C ALA A 71 -15.72 -2.10 -1.77
N ALA A 72 -14.84 -3.04 -1.43
CA ALA A 72 -14.92 -4.42 -1.89
C ALA A 72 -16.17 -5.13 -1.35
N SER A 73 -16.53 -4.92 -0.09
CA SER A 73 -17.78 -5.42 0.50
C SER A 73 -18.99 -4.88 -0.23
N ALA A 74 -19.01 -3.59 -0.55
CA ALA A 74 -20.12 -2.99 -1.30
C ALA A 74 -20.29 -3.67 -2.66
N MET A 75 -19.19 -3.86 -3.40
CA MET A 75 -19.21 -4.54 -4.69
C MET A 75 -19.68 -6.01 -4.59
N ALA A 76 -19.19 -6.75 -3.60
CA ALA A 76 -19.56 -8.16 -3.41
C ALA A 76 -21.04 -8.32 -3.05
N LEU A 77 -21.55 -7.49 -2.13
CA LEU A 77 -22.96 -7.51 -1.73
C LEU A 77 -23.87 -7.14 -2.91
N LEU A 78 -23.54 -6.09 -3.66
CA LEU A 78 -24.29 -5.69 -4.85
C LEU A 78 -24.24 -6.73 -5.98
N ALA A 79 -23.19 -7.55 -6.03
CA ALA A 79 -23.08 -8.69 -6.94
C ALA A 79 -23.87 -9.93 -6.47
N GLY A 80 -24.54 -9.86 -5.32
CA GLY A 80 -25.36 -10.95 -4.77
C GLY A 80 -24.60 -11.96 -3.91
N CYS A 81 -23.37 -11.66 -3.49
CA CYS A 81 -22.65 -12.52 -2.53
C CYS A 81 -23.34 -12.48 -1.15
N PRO A 82 -23.49 -13.63 -0.45
CA PRO A 82 -23.99 -13.66 0.91
C PRO A 82 -23.12 -12.84 1.87
N ALA A 83 -23.74 -12.15 2.82
CA ALA A 83 -23.02 -11.31 3.77
C ALA A 83 -22.01 -12.11 4.60
N GLU A 84 -22.34 -13.36 4.94
CA GLU A 84 -21.49 -14.28 5.69
C GLU A 84 -20.21 -14.60 4.93
N ALA A 85 -20.31 -14.77 3.60
CA ALA A 85 -19.15 -15.01 2.74
C ALA A 85 -18.25 -13.76 2.66
N VAL A 86 -18.84 -12.56 2.61
CA VAL A 86 -18.09 -11.29 2.66
C VAL A 86 -17.37 -11.16 4.01
N VAL A 87 -18.05 -11.47 5.12
CA VAL A 87 -17.44 -11.43 6.46
C VAL A 87 -16.28 -12.41 6.60
N SER A 88 -16.44 -13.66 6.12
CA SER A 88 -15.34 -14.64 6.12
C SER A 88 -14.16 -14.12 5.33
N ALA A 89 -14.37 -13.63 4.11
CA ALA A 89 -13.31 -13.10 3.27
C ALA A 89 -12.57 -11.92 3.93
N LEU A 90 -13.28 -11.03 4.64
CA LEU A 90 -12.66 -9.92 5.36
C LEU A 90 -11.81 -10.36 6.56
N LYS A 91 -12.22 -11.43 7.25
CA LYS A 91 -11.48 -12.03 8.36
C LYS A 91 -10.25 -12.78 7.86
N ASP A 92 -10.41 -13.56 6.79
CA ASP A 92 -9.37 -14.47 6.30
C ASP A 92 -8.33 -13.77 5.43
N PHE A 93 -8.63 -12.58 4.90
CA PHE A 93 -7.71 -11.85 4.05
C PHE A 93 -6.54 -11.26 4.85
N GLU A 94 -5.36 -11.87 4.71
CA GLU A 94 -4.12 -11.45 5.37
C GLU A 94 -3.44 -10.24 4.71
N GLY A 95 -4.02 -9.71 3.64
CA GLY A 95 -3.41 -8.66 2.82
C GLY A 95 -2.82 -9.21 1.53
N LEU A 96 -2.09 -8.36 0.82
CA LEU A 96 -1.43 -8.74 -0.43
C LEU A 96 0.07 -8.88 -0.19
N GLU A 97 0.63 -10.01 -0.62
CA GLU A 97 2.08 -10.18 -0.67
C GLU A 97 2.72 -8.97 -1.39
N HIS A 98 3.83 -8.48 -0.86
CA HIS A 98 4.55 -7.30 -1.38
C HIS A 98 3.82 -5.95 -1.25
N ARG A 99 2.81 -5.83 -0.36
CA ARG A 99 2.23 -4.55 0.07
C ARG A 99 2.38 -4.37 1.58
N LEU A 100 3.34 -3.56 2.01
CA LEU A 100 3.66 -3.34 3.44
C LEU A 100 3.75 -4.65 4.24
N GLU A 101 4.26 -5.71 3.64
CA GLU A 101 4.36 -7.05 4.21
C GLU A 101 5.51 -7.11 5.22
N LEU A 102 5.23 -7.35 6.50
CA LEU A 102 6.27 -7.62 7.49
C LEU A 102 6.93 -8.97 7.20
N VAL A 103 8.20 -8.94 6.82
CA VAL A 103 8.97 -10.13 6.47
C VAL A 103 9.57 -10.80 7.71
N ARG A 104 10.17 -9.99 8.58
CA ARG A 104 10.90 -10.42 9.78
C ARG A 104 11.18 -9.22 10.67
N GLU A 105 11.09 -9.40 11.97
CA GLU A 105 11.75 -8.54 12.95
C GLU A 105 13.12 -9.15 13.27
N PHE A 106 14.19 -8.35 13.16
CA PHE A 106 15.55 -8.82 13.42
C PHE A 106 16.37 -7.72 14.10
N GLU A 107 17.02 -8.04 15.22
CA GLU A 107 17.74 -7.08 16.08
C GLU A 107 16.88 -5.88 16.53
N GLY A 108 15.56 -6.10 16.64
CA GLY A 108 14.57 -5.06 16.98
C GLY A 108 14.29 -4.07 15.85
N VAL A 109 14.59 -4.44 14.61
CA VAL A 109 14.29 -3.69 13.38
C VAL A 109 13.28 -4.47 12.55
N ASP A 110 12.23 -3.78 12.09
CA ASP A 110 11.22 -4.38 11.21
C ASP A 110 11.64 -4.29 9.74
N TYR A 111 11.64 -5.42 9.04
CA TYR A 111 11.90 -5.48 7.60
C TYR A 111 10.60 -5.64 6.83
N ILE A 112 10.23 -4.60 6.07
CA ILE A 112 8.95 -4.50 5.38
C ILE A 112 9.14 -4.57 3.87
N ASN A 113 8.40 -5.46 3.22
CA ASN A 113 8.35 -5.64 1.77
C ASN A 113 7.15 -4.92 1.17
N ASP A 114 7.43 -3.83 0.45
CA ASP A 114 6.46 -3.10 -0.37
C ASP A 114 6.93 -3.02 -1.83
N SER A 115 7.48 -4.12 -2.35
CA SER A 115 8.02 -4.17 -3.73
C SER A 115 6.97 -3.82 -4.82
N LYS A 116 5.67 -3.93 -4.51
CA LYS A 116 4.58 -3.49 -5.41
C LYS A 116 4.45 -1.96 -5.51
N GLY A 117 5.09 -1.20 -4.61
CA GLY A 117 5.23 0.26 -4.64
C GLY A 117 6.06 0.76 -5.83
N THR A 118 5.54 0.57 -7.04
CA THR A 118 6.23 0.81 -8.32
C THR A 118 6.00 2.21 -8.89
N ASN A 119 5.46 3.12 -8.09
CA ASN A 119 5.25 4.53 -8.40
C ASN A 119 5.39 5.38 -7.13
N VAL A 120 5.55 6.70 -7.32
CA VAL A 120 5.79 7.65 -6.24
C VAL A 120 4.64 7.71 -5.22
N ASP A 121 3.38 7.74 -5.68
CA ASP A 121 2.20 7.79 -4.79
C ASP A 121 2.09 6.58 -3.86
N ALA A 122 2.54 5.41 -4.32
CA ALA A 122 2.58 4.22 -3.47
C ALA A 122 3.60 4.37 -2.35
N VAL A 123 4.78 4.94 -2.64
CA VAL A 123 5.83 5.18 -1.63
C VAL A 123 5.38 6.22 -0.62
N VAL A 124 4.66 7.27 -1.05
CA VAL A 124 4.02 8.25 -0.15
C VAL A 124 3.16 7.53 0.89
N LYS A 125 2.23 6.69 0.44
CA LYS A 125 1.32 5.94 1.33
C LYS A 125 2.06 4.98 2.25
N SER A 126 3.11 4.36 1.75
CA SER A 126 3.94 3.44 2.53
C SER A 126 4.69 4.16 3.64
N LEU A 127 5.30 5.32 3.36
CA LEU A 127 5.98 6.14 4.36
C LEU A 127 5.01 6.71 5.40
N GLU A 128 3.80 7.12 5.00
CA GLU A 128 2.75 7.60 5.92
C GLU A 128 2.27 6.53 6.90
N SER A 129 2.49 5.25 6.59
CA SER A 129 2.09 4.13 7.45
C SER A 129 3.01 3.94 8.66
N PHE A 130 4.14 4.66 8.73
CA PHE A 130 5.11 4.54 9.81
C PHE A 130 5.26 5.85 10.60
N SER A 131 5.13 5.75 11.92
CA SER A 131 5.48 6.83 12.85
C SER A 131 6.95 6.80 13.29
N ARG A 132 7.65 5.69 13.01
CA ARG A 132 9.05 5.42 13.37
C ARG A 132 10.01 5.80 12.23
N PRO A 133 11.31 6.02 12.49
CA PRO A 133 12.30 6.29 11.45
C PRO A 133 12.42 5.14 10.44
N VAL A 134 12.58 5.47 9.17
CA VAL A 134 12.63 4.52 8.05
C VAL A 134 13.99 4.58 7.37
N ILE A 135 14.60 3.42 7.10
CA ILE A 135 15.66 3.24 6.12
C ILE A 135 14.96 2.77 4.84
N LEU A 136 14.92 3.63 3.83
CA LEU A 136 14.19 3.38 2.59
C LEU A 136 15.14 2.81 1.53
N ILE A 137 14.83 1.62 1.01
CA ILE A 137 15.46 1.07 -0.19
C ILE A 137 14.57 1.44 -1.39
N ALA A 138 15.10 2.28 -2.28
CA ALA A 138 14.38 2.81 -3.43
C ALA A 138 15.16 2.69 -4.75
N GLY A 139 14.45 2.76 -5.87
CA GLY A 139 15.03 2.72 -7.21
C GLY A 139 14.61 1.51 -8.05
N GLY A 140 15.18 1.43 -9.25
CA GLY A 140 14.74 0.58 -10.34
C GLY A 140 14.64 1.36 -11.66
N ARG A 141 13.80 0.89 -12.59
CA ARG A 141 13.51 1.61 -13.84
C ARG A 141 12.46 2.70 -13.64
N ASP A 142 12.84 3.93 -13.95
CA ASP A 142 11.94 5.08 -13.89
C ASP A 142 10.80 4.97 -14.91
N LYS A 143 9.65 5.53 -14.56
CA LYS A 143 8.44 5.65 -15.38
C LYS A 143 7.99 7.11 -15.43
N ASP A 144 8.96 8.01 -15.56
CA ASP A 144 8.76 9.47 -15.51
C ASP A 144 8.09 9.94 -14.20
N GLY A 145 8.49 9.35 -13.07
CA GLY A 145 7.96 9.71 -11.76
C GLY A 145 8.44 11.10 -11.30
N ASP A 146 7.53 11.87 -10.69
CA ASP A 146 7.88 13.11 -10.00
C ASP A 146 8.31 12.80 -8.56
N PHE A 147 9.61 12.61 -8.36
CA PHE A 147 10.18 12.29 -7.04
C PHE A 147 10.06 13.44 -6.03
N SER A 148 9.83 14.69 -6.47
CA SER A 148 9.72 15.86 -5.57
C SER A 148 8.55 15.73 -4.58
N LEU A 149 7.53 14.95 -4.93
CA LEU A 149 6.40 14.65 -4.03
C LEU A 149 6.82 13.91 -2.75
N LEU A 150 7.99 13.25 -2.77
CA LEU A 150 8.52 12.55 -1.59
C LEU A 150 9.29 13.48 -0.65
N SER A 151 9.68 14.69 -1.07
CA SER A 151 10.64 15.52 -0.34
C SER A 151 10.27 15.76 1.13
N SER A 152 9.01 16.09 1.42
CA SER A 152 8.56 16.32 2.80
C SER A 152 8.62 15.04 3.65
N LEU A 153 8.28 13.89 3.08
CA LEU A 153 8.28 12.61 3.78
C LEU A 153 9.70 12.08 3.97
N ILE A 154 10.58 12.23 2.97
CA ILE A 154 12.00 11.89 3.11
C ILE A 154 12.60 12.69 4.28
N LYS A 155 12.43 14.01 4.30
CA LYS A 155 13.00 14.88 5.33
C LYS A 155 12.49 14.57 6.75
N SER A 156 11.24 14.12 6.89
CA SER A 156 10.59 13.94 8.20
C SER A 156 10.58 12.50 8.71
N ARG A 157 10.67 11.50 7.82
CA ARG A 157 10.51 10.07 8.17
C ARG A 157 11.73 9.23 7.83
N VAL A 158 12.48 9.59 6.78
CA VAL A 158 13.56 8.74 6.28
C VAL A 158 14.87 9.13 6.96
N LYS A 159 15.41 8.19 7.73
CA LYS A 159 16.72 8.28 8.38
C LYS A 159 17.86 8.07 7.39
N LYS A 160 17.65 7.18 6.40
CA LYS A 160 18.62 6.90 5.34
C LYS A 160 17.94 6.41 4.07
N LEU A 161 18.45 6.86 2.93
CA LEU A 161 18.00 6.44 1.61
C LEU A 161 19.07 5.57 0.95
N VAL A 162 18.71 4.33 0.60
CA VAL A 162 19.57 3.38 -0.10
C VAL A 162 19.04 3.22 -1.52
N LEU A 163 19.79 3.69 -2.52
CA LEU A 163 19.34 3.73 -3.90
C LEU A 163 20.00 2.65 -4.76
N ILE A 164 19.16 1.97 -5.56
CA ILE A 164 19.55 0.89 -6.47
C ILE A 164 18.99 1.13 -7.87
N GLY A 165 19.54 0.44 -8.88
CA GLY A 165 18.98 0.40 -10.23
C GLY A 165 19.20 1.66 -11.07
N GLU A 166 18.58 1.67 -12.24
CA GLU A 166 18.79 2.69 -13.29
C GLU A 166 18.46 4.12 -12.82
N ALA A 167 17.40 4.28 -12.01
CA ALA A 167 16.93 5.58 -11.55
C ALA A 167 17.70 6.16 -10.35
N ARG A 168 18.73 5.47 -9.81
CA ARG A 168 19.40 5.87 -8.57
C ARG A 168 19.97 7.29 -8.60
N GLU A 169 20.55 7.71 -9.72
CA GLU A 169 21.10 9.07 -9.87
C GLU A 169 19.99 10.12 -9.92
N LYS A 170 18.93 9.87 -10.69
CA LYS A 170 17.77 10.77 -10.77
C LYS A 170 17.11 10.95 -9.40
N ILE A 171 16.89 9.86 -8.66
CA ILE A 171 16.30 9.94 -7.31
C ILE A 171 17.21 10.73 -6.37
N LYS A 172 18.53 10.53 -6.45
CA LYS A 172 19.50 11.27 -5.64
C LYS A 172 19.48 12.78 -5.94
N GLU A 173 19.30 13.18 -7.19
CA GLU A 173 19.19 14.59 -7.57
C GLU A 173 18.04 15.29 -6.83
N PHE A 174 16.87 14.65 -6.75
CA PHE A 174 15.69 15.24 -6.09
C PHE A 174 15.69 15.09 -4.56
N LEU A 175 16.18 13.96 -4.04
CA LEU A 175 15.96 13.54 -2.65
C LEU A 175 17.25 13.42 -1.83
N GLY A 176 18.40 13.31 -2.50
CA GLY A 176 19.68 12.96 -1.87
C GLY A 176 20.20 14.01 -0.89
N GLY A 177 19.81 15.28 -1.06
CA GLY A 177 20.16 16.36 -0.14
C GLY A 177 19.25 16.45 1.10
N LEU A 178 18.20 15.63 1.18
CA LEU A 178 17.19 15.71 2.24
C LEU A 178 17.45 14.72 3.40
N THR A 179 18.27 13.70 3.15
CA THR A 179 18.68 12.68 4.12
C THR A 179 20.02 12.08 3.70
N GLU A 180 20.73 11.43 4.62
CA GLU A 180 21.89 10.63 4.23
C GLU A 180 21.48 9.60 3.16
N THR A 181 22.21 9.59 2.06
CA THR A 181 21.87 8.81 0.86
C THR A 181 23.09 8.06 0.37
N ILE A 182 22.91 6.76 0.12
CA ILE A 182 23.97 5.85 -0.33
C ILE A 182 23.50 5.02 -1.52
N PHE A 183 24.44 4.58 -2.33
CA PHE A 183 24.19 3.68 -3.45
C PHE A 183 24.53 2.25 -3.08
N ALA A 184 23.79 1.31 -3.66
CA ALA A 184 24.12 -0.10 -3.68
C ALA A 184 24.00 -0.62 -5.12
N ASP A 185 24.79 -1.63 -5.46
CA ASP A 185 24.83 -2.21 -6.80
C ASP A 185 23.76 -3.30 -6.99
N ASN A 186 23.32 -3.93 -5.90
CA ASN A 186 22.26 -4.92 -5.93
C ASN A 186 21.41 -4.91 -4.65
N LEU A 187 20.32 -5.69 -4.66
CA LEU A 187 19.37 -5.74 -3.54
C LEU A 187 19.97 -6.34 -2.26
N GLU A 188 20.88 -7.30 -2.39
CA GLU A 188 21.54 -7.91 -1.24
C GLU A 188 22.43 -6.89 -0.52
N GLU A 189 23.27 -6.18 -1.28
CA GLU A 189 24.06 -5.08 -0.75
C GLU A 189 23.18 -3.98 -0.14
N ALA A 190 22.07 -3.62 -0.79
CA ALA A 190 21.14 -2.62 -0.26
C ALA A 190 20.56 -3.03 1.11
N VAL A 191 20.18 -4.30 1.28
CA VAL A 191 19.69 -4.83 2.57
C VAL A 191 20.80 -4.80 3.62
N MET A 192 22.03 -5.15 3.26
CA MET A 192 23.17 -5.12 4.21
C MET A 192 23.53 -3.70 4.64
N LEU A 193 23.56 -2.74 3.71
CA LEU A 193 23.78 -1.32 4.00
C LEU A 193 22.64 -0.72 4.85
N ALA A 194 21.40 -1.12 4.57
CA ALA A 194 20.23 -0.76 5.37
C ALA A 194 20.34 -1.29 6.80
N ARG A 195 20.67 -2.59 6.97
CA ARG A 195 20.90 -3.20 8.29
C ARG A 195 21.97 -2.46 9.07
N LYS A 196 23.12 -2.18 8.46
CA LYS A 196 24.24 -1.45 9.10
C LYS A 196 23.84 -0.05 9.59
N SER A 197 22.86 0.57 8.94
CA SER A 197 22.39 1.91 9.25
C SER A 197 21.18 1.94 10.20
N ALA A 198 20.54 0.79 10.42
CA ALA A 198 19.37 0.66 11.26
C ALA A 198 19.73 0.55 12.74
N SER A 199 18.79 0.96 13.58
CA SER A 199 18.88 0.87 15.04
C SER A 199 17.57 0.31 15.58
N LYS A 200 17.60 -0.26 16.79
CA LYS A 200 16.38 -0.82 17.42
C LYS A 200 15.22 0.17 17.38
N GLY A 201 14.07 -0.28 16.88
CA GLY A 201 12.87 0.52 16.68
C GLY A 201 12.73 1.12 15.27
N ASP A 202 13.76 1.05 14.43
CA ASP A 202 13.69 1.51 13.04
C ASP A 202 12.93 0.50 12.15
N VAL A 203 12.60 0.96 10.95
CA VAL A 203 12.01 0.15 9.87
C VAL A 203 12.94 0.15 8.67
N VAL A 204 13.28 -1.03 8.13
CA VAL A 204 13.87 -1.17 6.79
C VAL A 204 12.75 -1.45 5.80
N LEU A 205 12.50 -0.51 4.89
CA LEU A 205 11.40 -0.56 3.94
C LEU A 205 11.93 -0.70 2.51
N LEU A 206 11.55 -1.79 1.83
CA LEU A 206 11.66 -1.87 0.37
C LEU A 206 10.41 -1.26 -0.25
N SER A 207 10.46 0.01 -0.69
CA SER A 207 9.39 0.68 -1.44
C SER A 207 10.00 1.48 -2.60
N PRO A 208 10.04 0.89 -3.81
CA PRO A 208 11.02 1.28 -4.83
C PRO A 208 10.72 2.56 -5.61
N ALA A 209 9.48 3.07 -5.60
CA ALA A 209 8.97 4.14 -6.47
C ALA A 209 9.08 3.88 -7.99
N CYS A 210 9.77 2.81 -8.39
CA CYS A 210 10.16 2.50 -9.76
C CYS A 210 9.72 1.07 -10.15
N ALA A 211 9.65 0.82 -11.47
CA ALA A 211 9.53 -0.53 -11.98
C ALA A 211 10.77 -1.37 -11.64
N SER A 212 10.63 -2.69 -11.71
CA SER A 212 11.69 -3.64 -11.35
C SER A 212 12.47 -4.19 -12.55
N PHE A 213 12.08 -3.86 -13.78
CA PHE A 213 12.51 -4.56 -15.00
C PHE A 213 13.98 -4.35 -15.39
N ASP A 214 14.68 -3.45 -14.71
CA ASP A 214 16.12 -3.23 -14.88
C ASP A 214 16.97 -4.28 -14.18
N MET A 215 16.54 -4.72 -12.99
CA MET A 215 17.31 -5.62 -12.13
C MET A 215 16.61 -6.97 -11.86
N PHE A 216 15.32 -7.08 -12.13
CA PHE A 216 14.48 -8.22 -11.76
C PHE A 216 13.48 -8.59 -12.87
N ARG A 217 12.96 -9.82 -12.82
CA ARG A 217 11.93 -10.25 -13.78
C ARG A 217 10.64 -9.44 -13.64
N ASP A 218 10.21 -9.20 -12.40
CA ASP A 218 8.99 -8.50 -12.05
C ASP A 218 9.03 -8.07 -10.56
N TYR A 219 8.02 -7.33 -10.10
CA TYR A 219 7.99 -6.85 -8.71
C TYR A 219 7.86 -7.99 -7.68
N LYS A 220 7.27 -9.14 -8.06
CA LYS A 220 7.16 -10.32 -7.18
C LYS A 220 8.53 -10.98 -7.03
N ASP A 221 9.30 -11.08 -8.10
CA ASP A 221 10.68 -11.57 -8.07
C ASP A 221 11.54 -10.69 -7.15
N ARG A 222 11.52 -9.36 -7.33
CA ARG A 222 12.18 -8.41 -6.42
C ARG A 222 11.76 -8.61 -4.95
N GLY A 223 10.45 -8.72 -4.70
CA GLY A 223 9.92 -8.93 -3.36
C GLY A 223 10.30 -10.28 -2.74
N LYS A 224 10.36 -11.36 -3.54
CA LYS A 224 10.81 -12.70 -3.09
C LYS A 224 12.30 -12.71 -2.77
N GLN A 225 13.11 -12.05 -3.58
CA GLN A 225 14.55 -11.91 -3.32
C GLN A 225 14.79 -11.14 -2.02
N PHE A 226 14.10 -10.01 -1.80
CA PHE A 226 14.15 -9.28 -0.53
C PHE A 226 13.81 -10.18 0.66
N LYS A 227 12.71 -10.94 0.57
CA LYS A 227 12.30 -11.89 1.61
C LYS A 227 13.38 -12.94 1.88
N LYS A 228 13.99 -13.48 0.84
CA LYS A 228 15.07 -14.48 0.96
C LYS A 228 16.28 -13.88 1.69
N ILE A 229 16.73 -12.70 1.29
CA ILE A 229 17.89 -12.01 1.88
C ILE A 229 17.62 -11.71 3.36
N VAL A 230 16.46 -11.11 3.67
CA VAL A 230 16.08 -10.75 5.05
C VAL A 230 15.96 -11.98 5.96
N LYS A 231 15.41 -13.09 5.46
CA LYS A 231 15.33 -14.35 6.21
C LYS A 231 16.71 -14.99 6.43
N GLY A 232 17.68 -14.70 5.57
CA GLY A 232 19.07 -15.16 5.69
C GLY A 232 19.95 -14.33 6.62
N LEU A 233 19.45 -13.20 7.17
CA LEU A 233 20.23 -12.38 8.10
C LEU A 233 20.58 -13.17 9.37
N SER A 234 21.87 -13.16 9.70
CA SER A 234 22.48 -13.74 10.91
C SER A 234 23.21 -12.69 11.72
#